data_AF-A0A081XZB4-F1
#
_entry.id   AF-A0A081XZB4-F1
#
_cell.length_a   1.000
_cell.length_b   1.000
_cell.length_c   1.000
_cell.angle_alpha   90.00
_cell.angle_beta   90.00
_cell.angle_gamma   90.00
#
_symmetry.space_group_name_H-M   'P 1'
#
loop_
_entity.id
_entity.type
_entity.pdbx_description
1 polymer ?
#
loop_
_entity_poly.entity_id
_entity_poly.type
_entity_poly.pdbx_seq_one_letter_code
_entity_poly.pdbx_strand_id
1 'polypeptide(L)'
;MSSRSAEAIAAGTVVQPPAGTEGRGDALVISIAEEVDGVIVSNDNFAPFQKANPWLLDIGRVLGATQSQGVWVFNPRRPNATGAAGRRR
;
A
#
# COMPACT_ATOMS: atom_id res chain seq x y z
N MET A 1 21.06 -9.72 2.49
CA MET A 1 19.62 -9.91 2.79
C MET A 1 19.51 -10.53 4.17
N SER A 2 18.72 -9.94 5.07
CA SER A 2 18.51 -10.49 6.42
C SER A 2 17.80 -11.85 6.34
N SER A 3 18.20 -12.83 7.16
CA SER A 3 17.71 -14.22 7.11
C SER A 3 16.18 -14.35 7.14
N ARG A 4 15.50 -13.45 7.85
CA ARG A 4 14.02 -13.43 7.96
C ARG A 4 13.29 -13.09 6.65
N SER A 5 13.89 -12.30 5.77
CA SER A 5 13.26 -11.93 4.49
C SER A 5 13.24 -13.12 3.53
N ALA A 6 14.29 -13.94 3.53
CA ALA A 6 14.38 -15.13 2.68
C ALA A 6 13.39 -16.22 3.13
N GLU A 7 13.22 -16.40 4.44
CA GLU A 7 12.22 -17.31 5.01
C GLU A 7 10.79 -16.89 4.63
N ALA A 8 10.47 -15.59 4.71
CA ALA A 8 9.13 -15.09 4.36
C ALA A 8 8.83 -15.20 2.85
N ILE A 9 9.84 -15.05 2.00
CA ILE A 9 9.73 -15.28 0.55
C ILE A 9 9.53 -16.78 0.26
N ALA A 10 10.31 -17.65 0.90
CA ALA A 10 10.20 -19.10 0.73
C ALA A 10 8.85 -19.64 1.20
N ALA A 11 8.25 -19.02 2.23
CA ALA A 11 6.90 -19.32 2.70
C ALA A 11 5.78 -18.77 1.81
N GLY A 12 6.10 -18.05 0.73
CA GLY A 12 5.11 -17.41 -0.16
C GLY A 12 4.38 -16.22 0.46
N THR A 13 4.73 -15.83 1.70
CA THR A 13 4.10 -14.71 2.43
C THR A 13 4.62 -13.34 2.01
N VAL A 14 5.77 -13.29 1.34
CA VAL A 14 6.35 -12.06 0.78
C VAL A 14 6.68 -12.30 -0.69
N VAL A 15 6.03 -11.56 -1.58
CA VAL A 15 6.35 -11.54 -3.01
C VAL A 15 7.28 -10.36 -3.27
N GLN A 16 8.45 -10.63 -3.85
CA GLN A 16 9.34 -9.55 -4.28
C GLN A 16 8.99 -9.10 -5.72
N PRO A 17 8.73 -7.81 -5.94
CA PRO A 17 8.61 -7.30 -7.31
C PRO A 17 9.96 -7.42 -8.03
N PRO A 18 9.98 -7.61 -9.37
CA PRO A 18 11.22 -7.71 -10.12
C PRO A 18 12.09 -6.46 -9.94
N ALA A 19 13.37 -6.65 -9.64
CA ALA A 19 14.31 -5.58 -9.33
C ALA A 19 14.47 -4.56 -10.48
N GLY A 20 14.77 -3.30 -10.11
CA GLY A 20 15.26 -2.29 -11.06
C GLY A 20 14.20 -1.40 -11.73
N THR A 21 13.00 -1.25 -11.17
CA THR A 21 12.01 -0.28 -11.68
C THR A 21 11.30 0.42 -10.54
N GLU A 22 11.63 1.70 -10.33
CA GLU A 22 10.99 2.58 -9.35
C GLU A 22 9.47 2.63 -9.61
N GLY A 23 8.65 2.56 -8.55
CA GLY A 23 7.19 2.58 -8.65
C GLY A 23 6.51 1.27 -9.11
N ARG A 24 7.26 0.24 -9.53
CA ARG A 24 6.65 -1.06 -9.92
C ARG A 24 6.01 -1.79 -8.73
N GLY A 25 6.58 -1.67 -7.54
CA GLY A 25 6.04 -2.30 -6.34
C GLY A 25 4.62 -1.81 -6.02
N ASP A 26 4.41 -0.49 -6.04
CA ASP A 26 3.10 0.12 -5.80
C ASP A 26 2.11 -0.27 -6.88
N ALA A 27 2.51 -0.15 -8.15
CA ALA A 27 1.65 -0.55 -9.28
C ALA A 27 1.22 -2.03 -9.20
N LEU A 28 2.12 -2.93 -8.79
CA LEU A 28 1.82 -4.36 -8.62
C LEU A 28 0.85 -4.61 -7.46
N VAL A 29 1.05 -3.96 -6.31
CA VAL A 29 0.15 -4.10 -5.16
C VAL A 29 -1.25 -3.58 -5.51
N ILE A 30 -1.32 -2.45 -6.21
CA ILE A 30 -2.56 -1.87 -6.70
C ILE A 30 -3.25 -2.85 -7.67
N SER A 31 -2.54 -3.37 -8.67
CA SER A 31 -3.16 -4.26 -9.66
C SER A 31 -3.69 -5.56 -9.04
N ILE A 32 -2.93 -6.16 -8.11
CA ILE A 32 -3.37 -7.38 -7.41
C ILE A 32 -4.62 -7.09 -6.59
N ALA A 33 -4.63 -6.00 -5.80
CA ALA A 33 -5.76 -5.65 -4.96
C ALA A 33 -7.02 -5.29 -5.77
N GLU A 34 -6.87 -4.72 -6.96
CA GLU A 34 -8.00 -4.52 -7.87
C GLU A 34 -8.53 -5.83 -8.44
N GLU A 35 -7.63 -6.70 -8.92
CA GLU A 35 -7.99 -7.99 -9.53
C GLU A 35 -8.75 -8.92 -8.56
N VAL A 36 -8.36 -8.93 -7.29
CA VAL A 36 -8.94 -9.83 -6.26
C VAL A 36 -9.99 -9.15 -5.38
N ASP A 37 -10.39 -7.92 -5.70
CA ASP A 37 -11.26 -7.07 -4.86
C ASP A 37 -10.76 -6.94 -3.40
N GLY A 38 -9.44 -6.83 -3.25
CA GLY A 38 -8.73 -6.83 -1.96
C GLY A 38 -8.53 -5.45 -1.33
N VAL A 39 -7.91 -5.46 -0.16
CA VAL A 39 -7.59 -4.26 0.64
C VAL A 39 -6.07 -4.09 0.75
N ILE A 40 -5.59 -2.86 0.56
CA ILE A 40 -4.16 -2.52 0.69
C ILE A 40 -3.87 -2.03 2.11
N VAL A 41 -2.86 -2.59 2.77
CA VAL A 41 -2.32 -2.04 4.02
C VAL A 41 -1.12 -1.16 3.68
N SER A 42 -1.29 0.16 3.70
CA SER A 42 -0.21 1.12 3.43
C SER A 42 -0.51 2.48 4.04
N ASN A 43 0.57 3.20 4.39
CA ASN A 43 0.46 4.60 4.81
C ASN A 43 0.72 5.60 3.68
N ASP A 44 1.10 5.12 2.49
CA ASP A 44 1.32 5.95 1.31
C ASP A 44 0.01 6.58 0.81
N ASN A 45 0.13 7.71 0.11
CA ASN A 45 -0.99 8.33 -0.60
C ASN A 45 -1.20 7.73 -2.00
N PHE A 46 -0.23 7.03 -2.59
CA PHE A 46 -0.28 6.56 -3.98
C PHE A 46 -0.60 7.67 -4.99
N ALA A 47 -0.18 8.91 -4.69
CA ALA A 47 -0.53 10.11 -5.45
C ALA A 47 -0.35 9.96 -6.98
N PRO A 48 0.79 9.42 -7.49
CA PRO A 48 0.97 9.23 -8.93
C PRO A 48 -0.05 8.27 -9.58
N PHE A 49 -0.63 7.36 -8.79
CA PHE A 49 -1.48 6.27 -9.26
C PHE A 49 -2.97 6.53 -9.10
N GLN A 50 -3.39 7.48 -8.25
CA GLN A 50 -4.80 7.76 -7.95
C GLN A 50 -5.63 8.10 -9.19
N LYS A 51 -5.06 8.83 -10.17
CA LYS A 51 -5.79 9.19 -11.40
C LYS A 51 -6.16 7.96 -12.22
N ALA A 52 -5.27 6.97 -12.28
CA ALA A 52 -5.50 5.72 -13.01
C ALA A 52 -6.32 4.72 -12.20
N ASN A 53 -6.29 4.83 -10.86
CA ASN A 53 -6.90 3.89 -9.92
C ASN A 53 -7.79 4.66 -8.93
N PRO A 54 -8.92 5.24 -9.37
CA PRO A 54 -9.75 6.09 -8.51
C PRO A 54 -10.34 5.34 -7.31
N TRP A 55 -10.46 4.02 -7.43
CA TRP A 55 -10.91 3.13 -6.35
C TRP A 55 -10.02 3.20 -5.10
N LEU A 56 -8.76 3.62 -5.21
CA LEU A 56 -7.89 3.84 -4.05
C LEU A 56 -8.47 4.83 -3.05
N LEU A 57 -9.38 5.69 -3.49
CA LEU A 57 -10.06 6.68 -2.66
C LEU A 57 -11.39 6.18 -2.09
N ASP A 58 -11.80 4.95 -2.37
CA ASP A 58 -13.03 4.38 -1.84
C ASP A 58 -12.85 3.87 -0.41
N ILE A 59 -13.93 3.91 0.37
CA ILE A 59 -13.93 3.45 1.76
C ILE A 59 -13.71 1.93 1.77
N GLY A 60 -12.81 1.47 2.64
CA GLY A 60 -12.51 0.05 2.82
C GLY A 60 -11.43 -0.50 1.90
N ARG A 61 -10.89 0.30 0.96
CA ARG A 61 -9.84 -0.14 0.03
C ARG A 61 -8.42 -0.01 0.57
N VAL A 62 -8.19 0.89 1.53
CA VAL A 62 -6.87 1.10 2.15
C VAL A 62 -6.98 1.13 3.68
N LEU A 63 -6.07 0.41 4.35
CA LEU A 63 -5.85 0.49 5.78
C LEU A 63 -4.51 1.20 6.05
N GLY A 64 -4.50 2.13 7.00
CA GLY A 64 -3.27 2.64 7.59
C GLY A 64 -2.76 1.69 8.66
N ALA A 65 -1.46 1.68 8.89
CA ALA A 65 -0.82 0.84 9.89
C ALA A 65 0.02 1.70 10.85
N THR A 66 -0.17 1.53 12.15
CA THR A 66 0.70 2.15 13.17
C THR A 66 1.26 1.06 14.06
N GLN A 67 2.58 1.06 14.25
CA GLN A 67 3.23 0.19 15.22
C GLN A 67 3.44 0.96 16.51
N SER A 68 2.87 0.46 17.60
CA SER A 68 2.97 1.08 18.92
C SER A 68 3.12 -0.01 19.97
N GLN A 69 4.11 0.14 20.85
CA GLN A 69 4.35 -0.78 21.96
C GLN A 69 4.43 -2.26 21.53
N GLY A 70 4.98 -2.54 20.35
CA GLY A 70 5.11 -3.91 19.83
C GLY A 70 3.84 -4.47 19.17
N VAL A 71 2.74 -3.70 19.13
CA VAL A 71 1.47 -4.09 18.50
C VAL A 71 1.26 -3.30 17.21
N TRP A 72 0.78 -3.97 16.18
CA TRP A 72 0.30 -3.34 14.96
C TRP A 72 -1.19 -3.02 15.07
N VAL A 73 -1.54 -1.76 14.84
CA VAL A 73 -2.93 -1.29 14.76
C VAL A 73 -3.22 -0.90 13.32
N PHE A 74 -4.28 -1.47 12.76
CA PHE A 74 -4.71 -1.21 11.38
C PHE A 74 -6.08 -0.52 11.39
N ASN A 75 -6.18 0.63 10.73
CA ASN A 75 -7.40 1.43 10.69
C ASN A 75 -7.79 1.74 9.25
N PRO A 76 -9.08 1.68 8.87
CA PRO A 76 -9.54 2.17 7.58
C PRO A 76 -9.10 3.61 7.35
N ARG A 77 -8.53 3.88 6.18
CA ARG A 77 -8.15 5.24 5.80
C ARG A 77 -8.50 5.51 4.35
N ARG A 78 -8.72 6.78 4.05
CA ARG A 78 -8.76 7.29 2.69
C ARG A 78 -7.43 7.97 2.38
N PRO A 79 -6.69 7.56 1.34
CA PRO A 79 -5.54 8.32 0.87
C PRO A 79 -5.92 9.77 0.56
N ASN A 80 -4.99 10.70 0.77
CA ASN A 80 -5.24 12.11 0.45
C ASN A 80 -5.27 12.29 -1.07
N ALA A 81 -6.36 12.85 -1.60
CA ALA A 81 -6.48 13.11 -3.02
C ALA A 81 -5.36 14.06 -3.51
N THR A 82 -4.75 13.75 -4.66
CA THR A 82 -3.80 14.67 -5.31
C THR A 82 -4.47 16.01 -5.62
N GLY A 83 -3.89 17.11 -5.12
CA GLY A 83 -4.45 18.46 -5.23
C GLY A 83 -5.09 19.00 -3.93
N ALA A 84 -5.26 18.18 -2.90
CA ALA A 84 -5.75 18.63 -1.58
C ALA A 84 -4.65 19.29 -0.71
N ALA A 85 -3.43 19.47 -1.24
CA ALA A 85 -2.37 20.25 -0.59
C ALA A 85 -2.67 21.75 -0.71
N GLY A 86 -3.68 22.19 0.04
CA GLY A 86 -4.09 23.58 0.15
C GLY A 86 -4.97 23.72 1.38
N ARG A 87 -4.43 24.38 2.41
CA ARG A 87 -5.10 24.79 3.66
C ARG A 87 -5.01 23.81 4.84
N ARG A 88 -3.80 23.67 5.39
CA ARG A 88 -3.64 23.70 6.85
C ARG A 88 -3.21 25.13 7.21
N ARG A 89 -4.10 25.85 7.89
CA ARG A 89 -3.82 27.15 8.55
C ARG A 89 -2.90 26.92 9.74
#